data_AF-A0A1J0GML1-F1
#
_entry.id   AF-A0A1J0GML1-F1
#
_cell.length_a   1.000
_cell.length_b   1.000
_cell.length_c   1.000
_cell.angle_alpha   90.00
_cell.angle_beta   90.00
_cell.angle_gamma   90.00
#
_symmetry.space_group_name_H-M   'P 1'
#
loop_
_entity.id
_entity.type
_entity.pdbx_description
1 polymer ?
#
loop_
_entity_poly.entity_id
_entity_poly.type
_entity_poly.pdbx_seq_one_letter_code
_entity_poly.pdbx_strand_id
1 'polypeptide(L)'
;MLNNAGSKIPLKEMRLSRLKIKDVDYHSEYISKFIKQLVDKKYNEIFTSKSTQVSYPLAALNPAYDYLFSKIDTKKIAPIASDVKEGRICDLDTEELKKLFEMTLNSLELTLEFIDSNELDIPIRMEFITFAMGYFVYGNNEELSEVRKEFLINWFNNIEFTNMVNTTKRLEYYKLINMIPMAEVN
;
A
#
# COMPACT_ATOMS: atom_id res chain seq x y z
N MET A 1 22.69 -9.64 13.66
CA MET A 1 22.07 -10.68 14.50
C MET A 1 21.85 -11.92 13.66
N LEU A 2 21.97 -13.11 14.25
CA LEU A 2 21.68 -14.39 13.59
C LEU A 2 20.33 -14.92 14.09
N ASN A 3 19.59 -15.64 13.24
CA ASN A 3 18.38 -16.36 13.67
C ASN A 3 18.76 -17.63 14.47
N ASN A 4 17.76 -18.34 15.01
CA ASN A 4 17.97 -19.59 15.77
C ASN A 4 18.67 -20.70 14.95
N ALA A 5 18.77 -20.55 13.62
CA ALA A 5 19.46 -21.46 12.71
C ALA A 5 20.86 -20.96 12.30
N GLY A 6 21.40 -19.92 12.94
CA GLY A 6 22.75 -19.40 12.67
C GLY A 6 22.90 -18.60 11.37
N SER A 7 21.80 -18.27 10.68
CA SER A 7 21.81 -17.48 9.45
C SER A 7 21.64 -15.98 9.74
N LYS A 8 22.24 -15.11 8.91
CA LYS A 8 22.06 -13.65 9.02
C LYS A 8 20.59 -13.29 8.91
N ILE A 9 20.06 -12.61 9.92
CA ILE A 9 18.71 -12.04 9.86
C ILE A 9 18.73 -10.91 8.81
N PRO A 10 17.83 -10.91 7.82
CA PRO A 10 17.68 -9.82 6.87
C PRO A 10 17.53 -8.47 7.59
N LEU A 11 18.16 -7.41 7.06
CA LEU A 11 18.12 -6.07 7.66
C LEU A 11 16.69 -5.57 7.89
N LYS A 12 15.77 -5.93 7.00
CA LYS A 12 14.34 -5.65 7.09
C LYS A 12 13.70 -6.26 8.34
N GLU A 13 13.95 -7.55 8.58
CA GLU A 13 13.45 -8.27 9.77
C GLU A 13 14.08 -7.71 11.05
N MET A 14 15.37 -7.37 11.03
CA MET A 14 16.05 -6.73 12.16
C MET A 14 15.47 -5.34 12.50
N ARG A 15 14.98 -4.60 11.50
CA ARG A 15 14.33 -3.30 11.73
C ARG A 15 12.94 -3.50 12.31
N LEU A 16 12.15 -4.38 11.72
CA LEU A 16 10.78 -4.65 12.18
C LEU A 16 10.72 -5.27 13.57
N SER A 17 11.75 -6.02 14.01
CA SER A 17 11.82 -6.51 15.39
C SER A 17 11.86 -5.38 16.43
N ARG A 18 12.23 -4.14 16.04
CA ARG A 18 12.17 -2.97 16.92
C ARG A 18 10.74 -2.54 17.24
N LEU A 19 9.76 -2.87 16.39
CA LEU A 19 8.36 -2.57 16.67
C LEU A 19 7.86 -3.36 17.89
N LYS A 20 8.31 -4.62 18.04
CA LYS A 20 8.02 -5.42 19.24
C LYS A 20 8.58 -4.80 20.53
N ILE A 21 9.67 -4.04 20.44
CA ILE A 21 10.23 -3.31 21.59
C ILE A 21 9.32 -2.14 22.00
N LYS A 22 8.55 -1.58 21.05
CA LYS A 22 7.55 -0.53 21.31
C LYS A 22 6.19 -1.07 21.73
N ASP A 23 6.13 -2.33 22.16
CA ASP A 23 4.90 -3.06 22.50
C ASP A 23 3.88 -3.10 21.35
N VAL A 24 4.37 -3.09 20.11
CA VAL A 24 3.56 -3.23 18.89
C VAL A 24 3.87 -4.57 18.22
N ASP A 25 2.89 -5.47 18.20
CA ASP A 25 2.98 -6.70 17.42
C ASP A 25 2.46 -6.46 16.00
N TYR A 26 3.28 -5.81 15.18
CA TYR A 26 2.92 -5.44 13.81
C TYR A 26 2.41 -6.61 12.94
N HIS A 27 2.79 -7.84 13.27
CA HIS A 27 2.29 -9.02 12.56
C HIS A 27 0.80 -9.27 12.82
N SER A 28 0.37 -9.29 14.08
CA SER A 28 -1.03 -9.52 14.44
C SER A 28 -1.87 -8.25 14.28
N GLU A 29 -1.29 -7.09 14.62
CA GLU A 29 -1.99 -5.81 14.61
C GLU A 29 -2.20 -5.25 13.19
N TYR A 30 -1.32 -5.59 12.23
CA TYR A 30 -1.38 -5.07 10.86
C TYR A 30 -1.28 -6.14 9.78
N ILE A 31 -0.16 -6.86 9.65
CA ILE A 31 0.09 -7.76 8.50
C ILE A 31 -1.04 -8.80 8.33
N SER A 32 -1.45 -9.44 9.43
CA SER A 32 -2.47 -10.49 9.40
C SER A 32 -3.85 -9.93 9.04
N LYS A 33 -4.18 -8.72 9.51
CA LYS A 33 -5.44 -8.04 9.19
C LYS A 33 -5.51 -7.62 7.73
N PHE A 34 -4.41 -7.07 7.20
CA PHE A 34 -4.27 -6.72 5.79
C PHE A 34 -4.49 -7.95 4.88
N ILE A 35 -3.79 -9.05 5.18
CA ILE A 35 -3.96 -10.30 4.42
C ILE A 35 -5.39 -10.82 4.53
N LYS A 36 -5.96 -10.78 5.74
CA LYS A 36 -7.33 -11.25 5.98
C LYS A 36 -8.35 -10.50 5.13
N GLN A 37 -8.29 -9.17 5.05
CA GLN A 37 -9.20 -8.39 4.20
C GLN A 37 -9.12 -8.82 2.71
N LEU A 38 -7.91 -9.02 2.18
CA LEU A 38 -7.74 -9.51 0.81
C LEU A 38 -8.32 -10.93 0.62
N VAL A 39 -8.07 -11.83 1.56
CA VAL A 39 -8.55 -13.22 1.49
C VAL A 39 -10.07 -13.30 1.62
N ASP A 40 -10.66 -12.57 2.57
CA ASP A 40 -12.11 -12.53 2.79
C ASP A 40 -12.87 -12.03 1.55
N LYS A 41 -12.21 -11.14 0.78
CA LYS A 41 -12.70 -10.60 -0.48
C LYS A 41 -12.25 -11.39 -1.73
N LYS A 42 -11.61 -12.56 -1.56
CA LYS A 42 -11.15 -13.47 -2.63
C LYS A 42 -10.04 -12.95 -3.54
N TYR A 43 -9.22 -12.01 -3.06
CA TYR A 43 -8.01 -11.50 -3.75
C TYR A 43 -6.75 -12.29 -3.40
N ASN A 44 -6.85 -13.55 -2.93
CA ASN A 44 -5.71 -14.32 -2.46
C ASN A 44 -4.67 -14.66 -3.55
N GLU A 45 -5.07 -14.70 -4.82
CA GLU A 45 -4.20 -15.05 -5.96
C GLU A 45 -3.15 -13.97 -6.26
N ILE A 46 -3.34 -12.76 -5.73
CA ILE A 46 -2.43 -11.64 -5.92
C ILE A 46 -1.06 -11.86 -5.24
N PHE A 47 -1.00 -12.77 -4.26
CA PHE A 47 0.24 -13.14 -3.58
C PHE A 47 1.00 -14.17 -4.40
N THR A 48 2.00 -13.71 -5.14
CA THR A 48 2.84 -14.58 -5.99
C THR A 48 3.83 -15.45 -5.21
N SER A 49 4.08 -15.14 -3.93
CA SER A 49 4.91 -15.97 -3.04
C SER A 49 4.70 -15.62 -1.56
N LYS A 50 5.19 -16.47 -0.64
CA LYS A 50 5.08 -16.21 0.81
C LYS A 50 5.76 -14.91 1.24
N SER A 51 6.84 -14.50 0.57
CA SER A 51 7.54 -13.24 0.88
C SER A 51 6.68 -12.01 0.56
N THR A 52 5.80 -12.11 -0.46
CA THR A 52 4.89 -11.02 -0.83
C THR A 52 3.83 -10.72 0.22
N GLN A 53 3.47 -11.71 1.04
CA GLN A 53 2.55 -11.53 2.18
C GLN A 53 3.11 -10.59 3.25
N VAL A 54 4.42 -10.32 3.25
CA VAL A 54 5.06 -9.35 4.15
C VAL A 54 5.47 -8.08 3.41
N SER A 55 6.00 -8.19 2.18
CA SER A 55 6.47 -7.01 1.45
C SER A 55 5.33 -6.11 0.97
N TYR A 56 4.18 -6.66 0.55
CA TYR A 56 3.05 -5.88 0.08
C TYR A 56 2.40 -5.04 1.19
N PRO A 57 2.00 -5.60 2.35
CA PRO A 57 1.44 -4.77 3.41
C PRO A 57 2.42 -3.69 3.87
N LEU A 58 3.72 -4.00 3.98
CA LEU A 58 4.69 -2.99 4.40
C LEU A 58 4.88 -1.87 3.38
N ALA A 59 4.78 -2.16 2.08
CA ALA A 59 4.80 -1.13 1.05
C ALA A 59 3.53 -0.27 1.08
N ALA A 60 2.39 -0.87 1.41
CA ALA A 60 1.10 -0.18 1.53
C ALA A 60 1.05 0.83 2.69
N LEU A 61 2.00 0.79 3.64
CA LEU A 61 2.14 1.82 4.67
C LEU A 61 2.70 3.14 4.14
N ASN A 62 3.39 3.13 2.98
CA ASN A 62 4.08 4.31 2.46
C ASN A 62 3.13 5.53 2.24
N PRO A 63 1.95 5.40 1.61
CA PRO A 63 1.05 6.52 1.38
C PRO A 63 0.57 7.16 2.68
N ALA A 64 0.09 6.34 3.62
CA ALA A 64 -0.41 6.84 4.91
C ALA A 64 0.72 7.50 5.72
N TYR A 65 1.93 6.95 5.67
CA TYR A 65 3.10 7.58 6.29
C TYR A 65 3.35 8.96 5.69
N ASP A 66 3.32 9.06 4.36
CA ASP A 66 3.59 10.32 3.68
C ASP A 66 2.52 11.37 3.96
N TYR A 67 1.26 10.96 3.98
CA TYR A 67 0.14 11.84 4.30
C TYR A 67 0.19 12.34 5.76
N LEU A 68 0.49 11.46 6.72
CA LEU A 68 0.41 11.78 8.15
C LEU A 68 1.64 12.51 8.68
N PHE A 69 2.84 12.15 8.23
CA PHE A 69 4.09 12.50 8.92
C PHE A 69 5.12 13.20 8.04
N SER A 70 4.91 13.25 6.73
CA SER A 70 5.91 13.69 5.78
C SER A 70 5.58 15.02 5.13
N LYS A 71 6.61 15.83 4.85
CA LYS A 71 6.54 16.97 3.91
C LYS A 71 7.19 16.63 2.56
N ILE A 72 7.39 15.35 2.28
CA ILE A 72 8.19 14.89 1.14
C ILE A 72 7.40 15.01 -0.16
N ASP A 73 8.11 15.35 -1.23
CA ASP A 73 7.64 15.31 -2.62
C ASP A 73 7.14 13.90 -2.97
N THR A 74 5.83 13.79 -3.18
CA THR A 74 5.10 12.56 -3.51
C THR A 74 5.61 11.87 -4.79
N LYS A 75 6.40 12.56 -5.62
CA LYS A 75 7.08 11.96 -6.80
C LYS A 75 8.08 10.86 -6.46
N LYS A 76 8.57 10.79 -5.22
CA LYS A 76 9.63 9.83 -4.83
C LYS A 76 9.14 8.59 -4.10
N ILE A 77 7.85 8.53 -3.78
CA ILE A 77 7.32 7.48 -2.92
C ILE A 77 6.02 6.97 -3.51
N ALA A 78 6.04 5.69 -3.89
CA ALA A 78 4.86 4.94 -4.29
C ALA A 78 4.82 3.66 -3.44
N PRO A 79 3.64 3.07 -3.24
CA PRO A 79 3.49 1.82 -2.50
C PRO A 79 3.90 0.62 -3.38
N ILE A 80 5.16 0.61 -3.78
CA ILE A 80 5.82 -0.45 -4.56
C ILE A 80 6.52 -1.39 -3.58
N ALA A 81 6.38 -2.70 -3.77
CA ALA A 81 6.93 -3.72 -2.88
C ALA A 81 8.45 -3.62 -2.64
N SER A 82 9.21 -3.09 -3.60
CA SER A 82 10.65 -2.86 -3.49
C SER A 82 11.01 -1.55 -2.77
N ASP A 83 10.04 -0.65 -2.56
CA ASP A 83 10.23 0.70 -2.02
C ASP A 83 9.86 0.81 -0.54
N VAL A 84 9.75 -0.31 0.18
CA VAL A 84 9.45 -0.28 1.62
C VAL A 84 10.49 0.59 2.34
N LYS A 85 10.00 1.55 3.12
CA LYS A 85 10.84 2.49 3.89
C LYS A 85 10.84 2.13 5.38
N GLU A 86 11.26 0.92 5.72
CA GLU A 86 11.12 0.38 7.09
C GLU A 86 11.80 1.25 8.16
N GLY A 87 12.90 1.93 7.79
CA GLY A 87 13.61 2.83 8.71
C GLY A 87 12.68 3.88 9.31
N ARG A 88 11.82 4.49 8.48
CA ARG A 88 10.90 5.54 8.90
C ARG A 88 9.79 5.04 9.81
N ILE A 89 9.25 3.86 9.49
CA ILE A 89 8.22 3.21 10.32
C ILE A 89 8.79 2.89 11.71
N CYS A 90 10.06 2.49 11.78
CA CYS A 90 10.71 2.19 13.06
C CYS A 90 10.97 3.42 13.94
N ASP A 91 10.91 4.63 13.38
CA ASP A 91 11.15 5.88 14.12
C ASP A 91 9.86 6.37 14.82
N LEU A 92 8.68 5.99 14.31
CA LEU A 92 7.35 6.35 14.86
C LEU A 92 7.07 5.75 16.24
N ASP A 93 6.44 6.50 17.13
CA ASP A 93 5.97 5.97 18.42
C ASP A 93 4.77 5.01 18.27
N THR A 94 4.34 4.41 19.38
CA THR A 94 3.25 3.42 19.41
C THR A 94 1.92 3.98 18.90
N GLU A 95 1.58 5.22 19.22
CA GLU A 95 0.29 5.80 18.81
C GLU A 95 0.34 6.25 17.35
N GLU A 96 1.47 6.78 16.89
CA GLU A 96 1.73 7.06 15.47
C GLU A 96 1.66 5.79 14.62
N LEU A 97 2.22 4.67 15.10
CA LEU A 97 2.15 3.36 14.44
C LEU A 97 0.71 2.85 14.33
N LYS A 98 -0.07 2.92 15.41
CA LYS A 98 -1.48 2.50 15.39
C LYS A 98 -2.29 3.34 14.41
N LYS A 99 -2.11 4.67 14.44
CA LYS A 99 -2.76 5.60 13.50
C LYS A 99 -2.40 5.28 12.04
N LEU A 100 -1.12 4.99 11.79
CA LEU A 100 -0.64 4.58 10.47
C LEU A 100 -1.31 3.28 10.00
N PHE A 101 -1.39 2.27 10.86
CA PHE A 101 -2.02 0.98 10.55
C PHE A 101 -3.51 1.13 10.31
N GLU A 102 -4.22 1.86 11.16
CA GLU A 102 -5.65 2.13 11.03
C GLU A 102 -5.96 2.82 9.70
N MET A 103 -5.26 3.93 9.39
CA MET A 103 -5.48 4.64 8.14
C MET A 103 -5.26 3.73 6.93
N THR A 104 -4.20 2.93 6.95
CA THR A 104 -3.86 2.02 5.85
C THR A 104 -4.88 0.88 5.69
N LEU A 105 -5.34 0.28 6.79
CA LEU A 105 -6.34 -0.80 6.76
C LEU A 105 -7.71 -0.28 6.30
N ASN A 106 -8.10 0.93 6.72
CA ASN A 106 -9.33 1.56 6.25
C ASN A 106 -9.26 1.85 4.75
N SER A 107 -8.11 2.33 4.25
CA SER A 107 -7.93 2.56 2.81
C SER A 107 -7.97 1.25 2.01
N LEU A 108 -7.48 0.14 2.56
CA LEU A 108 -7.58 -1.18 1.92
C LEU A 108 -9.05 -1.60 1.81
N GLU A 109 -9.80 -1.51 2.91
CA GLU A 109 -11.24 -1.83 2.93
C GLU A 109 -12.01 -1.03 1.87
N LEU A 110 -11.85 0.30 1.87
CA LEU A 110 -12.46 1.18 0.87
C LEU A 110 -12.06 0.83 -0.57
N THR A 111 -10.79 0.45 -0.78
CA THR A 111 -10.31 0.03 -2.11
C THR A 111 -11.00 -1.24 -2.58
N LEU A 112 -11.08 -2.26 -1.72
CA LEU A 112 -11.71 -3.53 -2.09
C LEU A 112 -13.21 -3.36 -2.30
N GLU A 113 -13.89 -2.59 -1.45
CA GLU A 113 -15.30 -2.23 -1.64
C GLU A 113 -15.54 -1.45 -2.93
N PHE A 114 -14.63 -0.52 -3.28
CA PHE A 114 -14.71 0.23 -4.52
C PHE A 114 -14.60 -0.67 -5.75
N ILE A 115 -13.64 -1.61 -5.75
CA ILE A 115 -13.47 -2.57 -6.86
C ILE A 115 -14.73 -3.43 -7.00
N ASP A 116 -15.21 -4.01 -5.90
CA ASP A 116 -16.38 -4.88 -5.89
C ASP A 116 -17.66 -4.13 -6.31
N SER A 117 -17.91 -2.93 -5.78
CA SER A 117 -19.14 -2.15 -6.01
C SER A 117 -19.23 -1.52 -7.39
N ASN A 118 -18.10 -1.37 -8.08
CA ASN A 118 -18.04 -0.87 -9.46
C ASN A 118 -17.77 -1.98 -10.48
N GLU A 119 -17.83 -3.26 -10.05
CA GLU A 119 -17.67 -4.44 -10.91
C GLU A 119 -16.37 -4.40 -11.74
N LEU A 120 -15.29 -3.87 -11.15
CA LEU A 120 -13.99 -3.80 -11.81
C LEU A 120 -13.33 -5.19 -11.85
N ASP A 121 -12.52 -5.43 -12.87
CA ASP A 121 -11.79 -6.69 -13.00
C ASP A 121 -10.91 -6.97 -11.78
N ILE A 122 -10.95 -8.22 -11.30
CA ILE A 122 -10.14 -8.66 -10.16
C ILE A 122 -8.65 -8.49 -10.53
N PRO A 123 -7.87 -7.69 -9.77
CA PRO A 123 -6.47 -7.47 -10.10
C PRO A 123 -5.63 -8.72 -9.94
N ILE A 124 -4.87 -9.02 -10.99
CA ILE A 124 -3.78 -10.01 -10.96
C ILE A 124 -2.49 -9.45 -10.36
N ARG A 125 -2.43 -8.13 -10.10
CA ARG A 125 -1.23 -7.43 -9.62
C ARG A 125 -1.54 -6.51 -8.45
N MET A 126 -0.70 -6.60 -7.41
CA MET A 126 -0.86 -5.82 -6.18
C MET A 126 -0.82 -4.31 -6.40
N GLU A 127 -0.13 -3.83 -7.45
CA GLU A 127 -0.04 -2.40 -7.72
C GLU A 127 -1.39 -1.72 -7.98
N PHE A 128 -2.38 -2.42 -8.54
CA PHE A 128 -3.75 -1.88 -8.68
C PHE A 128 -4.34 -1.51 -7.32
N ILE A 129 -4.25 -2.45 -6.37
CA ILE A 129 -4.78 -2.27 -5.02
C ILE A 129 -3.96 -1.22 -4.28
N THR A 130 -2.63 -1.36 -4.23
CA THR A 130 -1.83 -0.45 -3.40
C THR A 130 -1.81 0.98 -3.91
N PHE A 131 -1.95 1.21 -5.22
CA PHE A 131 -2.02 2.57 -5.77
C PHE A 131 -3.39 3.19 -5.49
N ALA A 132 -4.47 2.43 -5.68
CA ALA A 132 -5.82 2.88 -5.31
C ALA A 132 -5.93 3.16 -3.80
N MET A 133 -5.32 2.35 -2.94
CA MET A 133 -5.22 2.64 -1.50
C MET A 133 -4.60 4.01 -1.24
N GLY A 134 -3.52 4.36 -1.96
CA GLY A 134 -2.92 5.69 -1.85
C GLY A 134 -3.89 6.80 -2.27
N TYR A 135 -4.70 6.58 -3.30
CA TYR A 135 -5.75 7.52 -3.71
C TYR A 135 -6.77 7.79 -2.59
N PHE A 136 -7.22 6.75 -1.88
CA PHE A 136 -8.10 6.88 -0.72
C PHE A 136 -7.41 7.59 0.46
N VAL A 137 -6.15 7.24 0.76
CA VAL A 137 -5.35 7.92 1.78
C VAL A 137 -5.29 9.44 1.54
N TYR A 138 -4.97 9.87 0.32
CA TYR A 138 -4.88 11.30 -0.02
C TYR A 138 -6.25 11.98 -0.09
N GLY A 139 -7.33 11.19 -0.17
CA GLY A 139 -8.70 11.62 0.07
C GLY A 139 -9.14 11.58 1.53
N ASN A 140 -8.21 11.38 2.48
CA ASN A 140 -8.50 11.22 3.90
C ASN A 140 -9.50 10.09 4.22
N ASN A 141 -9.58 9.07 3.36
CA ASN A 141 -10.56 7.97 3.46
C ASN A 141 -12.03 8.45 3.49
N GLU A 142 -12.31 9.64 2.94
CA GLU A 142 -13.68 10.13 2.79
C GLU A 142 -14.35 9.52 1.56
N GLU A 143 -15.68 9.54 1.54
CA GLU A 143 -16.49 9.10 0.41
C GLU A 143 -16.08 9.87 -0.87
N LEU A 144 -15.97 9.13 -1.98
CA LEU A 144 -15.58 9.74 -3.25
C LEU A 144 -16.77 10.53 -3.82
N SER A 145 -16.52 11.78 -4.23
CA SER A 145 -17.43 12.46 -5.13
C SER A 145 -17.50 11.75 -6.49
N GLU A 146 -18.57 11.96 -7.26
CA GLU A 146 -18.72 11.34 -8.59
C GLU A 146 -17.52 11.60 -9.50
N VAL A 147 -16.97 12.82 -9.50
CA VAL A 147 -15.76 13.16 -10.29
C VAL A 147 -14.55 12.33 -9.87
N ARG A 148 -14.36 12.11 -8.57
CA ARG A 148 -13.25 11.31 -8.04
C ARG A 148 -13.44 9.83 -8.35
N LYS A 149 -14.68 9.35 -8.24
CA LYS A 149 -15.08 7.98 -8.58
C LYS A 149 -14.83 7.68 -10.06
N GLU A 150 -15.35 8.51 -10.96
CA GLU A 150 -15.14 8.37 -12.41
C GLU A 150 -13.64 8.40 -12.77
N PHE A 151 -12.88 9.31 -12.16
CA PHE A 151 -11.43 9.37 -12.36
C PHE A 151 -10.74 8.06 -11.97
N LEU A 152 -11.08 7.49 -10.80
CA LEU A 152 -10.46 6.25 -10.32
C LEU A 152 -10.88 5.03 -11.16
N ILE A 153 -12.15 4.94 -11.58
CA ILE A 153 -12.62 3.91 -12.52
C ILE A 153 -11.82 3.99 -13.82
N ASN A 154 -11.71 5.19 -14.39
CA ASN A 154 -10.96 5.40 -15.63
C ASN A 154 -9.48 5.02 -15.44
N TRP A 155 -8.85 5.43 -14.35
CA TRP A 155 -7.47 5.03 -14.03
C TRP A 155 -7.32 3.51 -13.97
N PHE A 156 -8.21 2.83 -13.26
CA PHE A 156 -8.16 1.38 -13.04
C PHE A 156 -8.29 0.60 -14.35
N ASN A 157 -9.21 1.02 -15.23
CA ASN A 157 -9.49 0.32 -16.48
C ASN A 157 -8.41 0.49 -17.57
N ASN A 158 -7.58 1.54 -17.48
CA ASN A 158 -6.60 1.85 -18.54
C ASN A 158 -5.13 1.76 -18.08
N ILE A 159 -4.84 1.57 -16.79
CA ILE A 159 -3.46 1.45 -16.32
C ILE A 159 -2.88 0.07 -16.65
N GLU A 160 -1.72 0.05 -17.33
CA GLU A 160 -1.00 -1.19 -17.62
C GLU A 160 0.33 -1.27 -16.86
N PHE A 161 0.43 -2.17 -15.88
CA PHE A 161 1.68 -2.34 -15.14
C PHE A 161 2.70 -3.27 -15.82
N THR A 162 2.32 -3.95 -16.90
CA THR A 162 3.20 -4.88 -17.63
C THR A 162 4.41 -4.14 -18.18
N ASN A 163 5.62 -4.67 -17.94
CA ASN A 163 6.89 -4.04 -18.33
C ASN A 163 7.14 -2.62 -17.80
N MET A 164 6.30 -2.11 -16.90
CA MET A 164 6.46 -0.77 -16.33
C MET A 164 7.60 -0.74 -15.32
N VAL A 165 8.62 0.09 -15.59
CA VAL A 165 9.74 0.30 -14.67
C VAL A 165 9.32 1.14 -13.46
N ASN A 166 10.05 1.01 -12.33
CA ASN A 166 9.68 1.68 -11.08
C ASN A 166 9.62 3.21 -11.17
N THR A 167 10.42 3.85 -12.03
CA THR A 167 10.35 5.30 -12.26
C THR A 167 9.01 5.70 -12.86
N THR A 168 8.53 4.96 -13.86
CA THR A 168 7.21 5.18 -14.48
C THR A 168 6.09 4.88 -13.50
N LYS A 169 6.19 3.79 -12.73
CA LYS A 169 5.22 3.48 -11.66
C LYS A 169 5.04 4.64 -10.67
N ARG A 170 6.13 5.27 -10.24
CA ARG A 170 6.05 6.44 -9.34
C ARG A 170 5.39 7.65 -10.01
N LEU A 171 5.63 7.86 -11.30
CA LEU A 171 4.96 8.92 -12.06
C LEU A 171 3.46 8.66 -12.17
N GLU A 172 3.05 7.43 -12.50
CA GLU A 172 1.62 7.07 -12.59
C GLU A 172 0.92 7.16 -11.23
N TYR A 173 1.58 6.72 -10.15
CA TYR A 173 1.08 6.93 -8.80
C TYR A 173 0.90 8.42 -8.46
N TYR A 174 1.89 9.25 -8.80
CA TYR A 174 1.82 10.69 -8.60
C TYR A 174 0.64 11.30 -9.38
N LYS A 175 0.42 10.90 -10.64
CA LYS A 175 -0.72 11.36 -11.43
C LYS A 175 -2.04 10.96 -10.79
N LEU A 176 -2.17 9.69 -10.35
CA LEU A 176 -3.36 9.17 -9.69
C LEU A 176 -3.76 10.02 -8.48
N ILE A 177 -2.86 10.22 -7.52
CA ILE A 177 -3.17 10.94 -6.27
C ILE A 177 -3.39 12.45 -6.47
N ASN A 178 -2.90 13.02 -7.58
CA ASN A 178 -3.13 14.43 -7.94
C ASN A 178 -4.23 14.60 -9.00
N MET A 179 -4.96 13.53 -9.33
CA MET A 179 -6.02 13.53 -10.35
C MET A 179 -5.58 14.09 -11.72
N ILE A 180 -4.33 13.86 -12.11
CA ILE A 180 -3.83 14.23 -13.42
C ILE A 180 -4.32 13.18 -14.42
N PRO A 181 -5.12 13.55 -15.44
CA PRO A 181 -5.63 12.60 -16.41
C PRO A 181 -4.50 11.81 -17.08
N MET A 182 -4.74 10.52 -17.32
CA MET A 182 -3.92 9.78 -18.28
C MET A 182 -4.13 10.48 -19.62
N ALA A 183 -3.04 10.91 -20.26
CA ALA A 183 -3.14 11.50 -21.59
C ALA A 183 -3.90 10.52 -22.49
N GLU A 184 -4.91 11.02 -23.21
CA GLU A 184 -5.67 10.20 -24.15
C GLU A 184 -4.66 9.50 -25.07
N VAL A 185 -4.59 8.18 -24.95
CA VAL A 185 -3.81 7.36 -25.86
C VAL A 185 -4.60 7.37 -27.17
N ASN A 186 -4.25 8.32 -28.04
CA ASN A 186 -4.66 8.31 -29.44
C ASN A 186 -3.95 7.18 -30.19
#